data_AF-A0A949JLG6-F1
#
_entry.id   AF-A0A949JLG6-F1
#
_cell.length_a   1.000
_cell.length_b   1.000
_cell.length_c   1.000
_cell.angle_alpha   90.00
_cell.angle_beta   90.00
_cell.angle_gamma   90.00
#
_symmetry.space_group_name_H-M   'P 1'
#
loop_
_entity.id
_entity.type
_entity.pdbx_description
1 polymer ?
#
loop_
_entity_poly.entity_id
_entity_poly.type
_entity_poly.pdbx_seq_one_letter_code
_entity_poly.pdbx_strand_id
1 'polypeptide(L)' 'VVAVESASPAAPADGTITAGPAIARLVIGDDDPHRICRQAGITVEGEAGHLLPILFPNEEPSTILWDRF' A
#
# COMPACT_ATOMS: atom_id res chain seq x y z
N VAL A 1 17.69 22.44 -8.00
CA VAL A 1 17.95 21.28 -8.86
C VAL A 1 17.91 20.06 -7.96
N VAL A 2 16.78 19.34 -7.94
CA VAL A 2 16.66 18.10 -7.16
C VAL A 2 17.09 16.98 -8.11
N ALA A 3 18.19 16.31 -7.78
CA ALA A 3 18.67 15.16 -8.54
C ALA A 3 17.69 14.02 -8.36
N VAL A 4 16.94 13.68 -9.42
CA VAL A 4 16.19 12.43 -9.49
C VAL A 4 17.22 11.34 -9.74
N GLU A 5 17.54 10.60 -8.69
CA GLU A 5 18.37 9.40 -8.76
C GLU A 5 17.71 8.45 -9.77
N SER A 6 18.39 8.21 -10.89
CA SER A 6 17.88 7.35 -11.95
C SER A 6 17.85 5.92 -11.41
N ALA A 7 16.66 5.47 -11.04
CA ALA A 7 16.44 4.12 -10.56
C ALA A 7 17.00 3.12 -11.59
N SER A 8 18.04 2.38 -11.18
CA SER A 8 18.45 1.13 -11.85
C SER A 8 17.18 0.30 -12.08
N PRO A 9 17.01 -0.39 -13.23
CA PRO A 9 15.81 -1.18 -13.46
C PRO A 9 15.68 -2.18 -12.31
N ALA A 10 14.75 -1.90 -11.39
CA ALA A 10 14.50 -2.77 -10.27
C ALA A 10 14.13 -4.12 -10.86
N ALA A 11 14.81 -5.19 -10.41
CA ALA A 11 14.38 -6.53 -10.76
C ALA A 11 12.87 -6.62 -10.47
N PRO A 12 12.08 -7.24 -11.36
CA PRO A 12 10.65 -7.36 -11.14
C PRO A 12 10.42 -7.97 -9.76
N ALA A 13 9.74 -7.23 -8.90
CA ALA A 13 9.36 -7.72 -7.59
C ALA A 13 8.19 -8.68 -7.78
N ASP A 14 8.45 -9.97 -7.55
CA ASP A 14 7.40 -10.98 -7.55
C ASP A 14 6.67 -10.97 -6.20
N GLY A 15 5.37 -10.69 -6.26
CA GLY A 15 4.53 -10.69 -5.07
C GLY A 15 3.06 -10.61 -5.42
N THR A 16 2.23 -11.25 -4.62
CA THR A 16 0.77 -11.27 -4.81
C THR A 16 0.06 -10.82 -3.54
N ILE A 17 -0.92 -9.94 -3.70
CA ILE A 17 -1.84 -9.55 -2.62
C ILE A 17 -3.24 -10.00 -3.01
N THR A 18 -3.83 -10.86 -2.19
CA THR A 18 -5.19 -11.36 -2.36
C THR A 18 -6.06 -10.86 -1.22
N ALA A 19 -6.89 -9.86 -1.48
CA ALA A 19 -7.66 -9.15 -0.45
C ALA A 19 -9.17 -9.07 -0.74
N GLY A 20 -9.63 -9.41 -1.95
CA GLY A 20 -11.01 -9.19 -2.36
C GLY A 20 -11.45 -7.73 -2.11
N PRO A 21 -12.69 -7.49 -1.61
CA PRO A 21 -13.16 -6.14 -1.27
C PRO A 21 -12.37 -5.45 -0.17
N ALA A 22 -11.65 -6.20 0.68
CA ALA A 22 -10.88 -5.62 1.79
C ALA A 22 -9.67 -4.82 1.33
N ILE A 23 -9.27 -4.92 0.05
CA ILE A 23 -8.22 -4.08 -0.54
C ILE A 23 -8.52 -2.59 -0.37
N ALA A 24 -9.81 -2.20 -0.34
CA ALA A 24 -10.21 -0.82 -0.14
C ALA A 24 -9.70 -0.23 1.17
N ARG A 25 -9.61 -1.03 2.24
CA ARG A 25 -9.08 -0.58 3.54
C ARG A 25 -7.58 -0.26 3.45
N LEU A 26 -6.82 -1.05 2.70
CA LEU A 26 -5.40 -0.78 2.45
C LEU A 26 -5.22 0.50 1.62
N VAL A 27 -6.08 0.71 0.61
CA VAL A 27 -6.03 1.90 -0.25
C VAL A 27 -6.40 3.18 0.50
N ILE A 28 -7.35 3.12 1.43
CA ILE A 28 -7.78 4.29 2.20
C ILE A 28 -6.70 4.72 3.20
N GLY A 29 -5.82 3.82 3.65
CA GLY A 29 -4.76 4.16 4.61
C GLY A 29 -5.30 4.49 6.01
N ASP A 30 -6.43 3.88 6.40
CA ASP A 30 -7.12 4.14 7.68
C ASP A 30 -6.38 3.59 8.91
N ASP A 31 -5.45 2.66 8.71
CA ASP A 31 -4.68 2.00 9.77
C ASP A 31 -3.39 1.38 9.20
N ASP A 32 -2.57 0.82 10.09
CA ASP A 32 -1.38 0.06 9.72
C ASP A 32 -1.74 -1.09 8.74
N PRO A 33 -1.05 -1.19 7.59
CA PRO A 33 -1.40 -2.15 6.55
C PRO A 33 -1.24 -3.61 7.01
N HIS A 34 -0.26 -3.91 7.88
CA HIS A 34 -0.12 -5.27 8.43
C HIS A 34 -1.28 -5.63 9.37
N ARG A 35 -1.79 -4.65 10.12
CA ARG A 35 -2.99 -4.82 10.96
C ARG A 35 -4.24 -5.04 10.13
N ILE A 36 -4.42 -4.27 9.05
CA ILE A 36 -5.52 -4.46 8.10
C ILE A 36 -5.46 -5.86 7.49
N CYS A 37 -4.28 -6.31 7.05
CA CYS A 37 -4.14 -7.64 6.48
C CYS A 37 -4.56 -8.75 7.45
N ARG A 38 -4.13 -8.68 8.71
CA ARG A 38 -4.52 -9.67 9.73
C ARG A 38 -6.02 -9.64 10.03
N GLN A 39 -6.62 -8.46 10.15
CA GLN A 39 -8.04 -8.34 10.51
C GLN A 39 -8.97 -8.75 9.37
N ALA A 40 -8.61 -8.42 8.14
CA ALA A 40 -9.45 -8.67 6.97
C ALA A 40 -9.14 -10.00 6.26
N GLY A 41 -8.19 -10.78 6.76
CA GLY A 41 -7.80 -12.06 6.16
C GLY A 41 -7.15 -11.91 4.79
N ILE A 42 -6.36 -10.84 4.58
CA ILE A 42 -5.65 -10.58 3.33
C ILE A 42 -4.42 -11.48 3.29
N THR A 43 -4.29 -12.24 2.21
CA THR A 43 -3.09 -13.05 1.97
C THR A 43 -2.07 -12.23 1.19
N VAL A 44 -0.84 -12.23 1.68
CA VAL A 44 0.29 -11.56 1.04
C VAL A 44 1.40 -12.59 0.84
N GLU A 45 1.90 -12.69 -0.38
CA GLU A 45 2.90 -13.68 -0.78
C GLU A 45 4.08 -13.00 -1.49
N GLY A 46 5.27 -13.59 -1.33
CA GLY A 46 6.51 -13.09 -1.93
C GLY A 46 6.94 -11.74 -1.36
N GLU A 47 7.54 -10.91 -2.22
CA GLU A 47 8.10 -9.61 -1.85
C GLU A 47 7.01 -8.57 -1.49
N ALA A 48 5.74 -8.86 -1.81
CA ALA A 48 4.62 -8.01 -1.46
C ALA A 48 4.51 -7.77 0.06
N GLY A 49 5.00 -8.69 0.90
CA GLY A 49 4.99 -8.53 2.37
C GLY A 49 5.85 -7.37 2.84
N HIS A 50 7.04 -7.20 2.25
CA HIS A 50 7.98 -6.13 2.58
C HIS A 50 7.60 -4.81 1.90
N LEU A 51 7.00 -4.88 0.72
CA LEU A 51 6.54 -3.72 -0.03
C LEU A 51 5.21 -3.17 0.49
N LEU A 52 4.43 -3.96 1.24
CA LEU A 52 3.11 -3.58 1.74
C LEU A 52 3.07 -2.19 2.40
N PRO A 53 3.91 -1.84 3.40
CA PRO A 53 3.89 -0.52 4.03
C PRO A 53 4.44 0.61 3.15
N ILE A 54 5.13 0.27 2.05
CA ILE A 54 5.65 1.24 1.08
C ILE A 54 4.55 1.58 0.05
N LEU A 55 3.80 0.56 -0.38
CA LEU A 55 2.72 0.69 -1.34
C LEU A 55 1.42 1.22 -0.73
N PHE A 56 1.17 0.89 0.54
CA PHE A 56 0.02 1.33 1.32
C PHE A 56 0.51 1.99 2.61
N PRO A 57 1.11 3.18 2.52
CA PRO A 57 1.60 3.87 3.69
C PRO A 57 0.44 4.19 4.64
N ASN A 58 0.71 4.08 5.94
CA ASN A 58 -0.20 4.52 7.01
C ASN A 58 -0.15 6.06 7.13
N GLU A 59 -0.41 6.72 6.02
CA GLU A 59 -0.68 8.15 5.98
C GLU A 59 -2.18 8.27 6.05
N GLU A 60 -2.70 8.72 7.21
CA GLU A 60 -4.10 9.15 7.28
C GLU A 60 -4.31 10.06 6.06
N PRO A 61 -5.29 9.75 5.19
CA PRO A 61 -5.52 10.57 4.02
C PRO A 61 -5.74 11.97 4.55
N SER A 62 -4.78 12.87 4.27
CA SER A 62 -4.91 14.26 4.66
C SER A 62 -6.22 14.70 4.04
N THR A 63 -7.20 14.98 4.89
CA THR A 63 -8.58 15.32 4.54
C THR A 63 -8.62 16.71 3.92
N ILE A 64 -7.83 16.90 2.87
CA ILE A 64 -8.11 17.76 1.74
C ILE A 64 -9.26 17.06 1.00
N LEU A 65 -10.39 16.94 1.70
CA LEU A 65 -11.69 16.57 1.19
C LEU A 65 -12.17 17.76 0.36
N TRP A 66 -11.55 17.97 -0.80
CA TRP A 66 -11.85 19.09 -1.70
C TRP A 66 -13.06 18.86 -2.57
N ASP A 67 -13.82 17.77 -2.38
CA ASP A 67 -15.10 17.58 -3.04
C ASP A 67 -16.19 17.30 -2.02
N ARG A 68 -16.85 18.39 -1.62
CA ARG A 68 -18.29 18.40 -1.42
C ARG A 68 -18.93 18.11 -2.78
N PHE A 69 -19.64 17.00 -2.90
CA PHE A 69 -20.77 16.87 -3.82
C PHE A 69 -21.96 16.31 -3.06
#